data_AF-A0A7J4B8R4-F1
#
_entry.id   AF-A0A7J4B8R4-F1
#
_cell.length_a   1.000
_cell.length_b   1.000
_cell.length_c   1.000
_cell.angle_alpha   90.00
_cell.angle_beta   90.00
_cell.angle_gamma   90.00
#
_symmetry.space_group_name_H-M   'P 1'
#
loop_
_entity.id
_entity.type
_entity.pdbx_description
1 polymer ?
#
loop_
_entity_poly.entity_id
_entity_poly.type
_entity_poly.pdbx_seq_one_letter_code
_entity_poly.pdbx_strand_id
1 'polypeptide(L)'
;MGCYVSIEGLKEKLYRAVIEGDPERALSYAQELLTSGLDVRQIVSEVLAPAMRAAGEMYEKGEYFIADLIASAEAFKQVFDNILKPTLASSAVSKG
;
A
#
# COMPACT_ATOMS: atom_id res chain seq x y z
N MET A 1 9.38 7.60 -25.92
CA MET A 1 9.98 7.72 -24.58
C MET A 1 9.46 6.55 -23.77
N GLY A 2 10.23 5.46 -23.70
CA GLY A 2 9.79 4.22 -23.07
C GLY A 2 9.57 4.43 -21.58
N CYS A 3 8.35 4.16 -21.12
CA CYS A 3 7.98 4.24 -19.72
C CYS A 3 8.66 3.07 -18.99
N TYR A 4 9.90 3.24 -18.54
CA TYR A 4 10.52 2.30 -17.60
C TYR A 4 9.93 2.65 -16.24
N VAL A 5 8.70 2.19 -15.97
CA VAL A 5 8.14 2.20 -14.63
C VAL A 5 9.11 1.35 -13.78
N SER A 6 9.95 2.06 -13.04
CA SER A 6 10.88 1.44 -12.12
C SER A 6 10.11 1.12 -10.84
N ILE A 7 10.34 -0.05 -10.27
CA ILE A 7 9.72 -0.53 -9.03
C ILE A 7 9.68 0.58 -7.96
N GLU A 8 10.78 1.33 -7.80
CA GLU A 8 10.88 2.44 -6.84
C GLU A 8 9.83 3.54 -7.06
N GLY A 9 9.53 3.89 -8.31
CA GLY A 9 8.50 4.89 -8.60
C GLY A 9 7.09 4.41 -8.26
N LEU A 10 6.82 3.10 -8.39
CA LEU A 10 5.55 2.52 -7.92
C LEU A 10 5.47 2.49 -6.39
N LYS A 11 6.58 2.19 -5.69
CA LYS A 11 6.63 2.26 -4.23
C LYS A 11 6.30 3.67 -3.73
N GLU A 12 6.88 4.70 -4.33
CA GLU A 12 6.61 6.10 -3.97
C GLU A 12 5.15 6.49 -4.24
N LYS A 13 4.60 6.11 -5.39
CA LYS A 13 3.19 6.37 -5.73
C LYS A 13 2.24 5.68 -4.75
N LEU A 14 2.52 4.42 -4.41
CA LEU A 14 1.75 3.68 -3.41
C LEU A 14 1.85 4.35 -2.03
N TYR A 15 3.05 4.75 -1.62
CA TYR A 15 3.28 5.47 -0.37
C TYR A 15 2.43 6.73 -0.27
N ARG A 16 2.45 7.57 -1.32
CA ARG A 16 1.63 8.79 -1.37
C ARG A 16 0.15 8.48 -1.36
N ALA A 17 -0.32 7.53 -2.17
CA ALA A 17 -1.72 7.15 -2.19
C ALA A 17 -2.23 6.70 -0.81
N VAL A 18 -1.40 5.98 -0.04
CA VAL A 18 -1.75 5.58 1.33
C VAL A 18 -1.82 6.79 2.26
N ILE A 19 -0.87 7.71 2.20
CA ILE A 19 -0.88 8.94 3.02
C ILE A 19 -2.06 9.85 2.65
N GLU A 20 -2.34 10.01 1.35
CA GLU A 20 -3.48 10.79 0.86
C GLU A 20 -4.83 10.13 1.19
N GLY A 21 -4.85 8.90 1.72
CA GLY A 21 -6.07 8.18 2.04
C GLY A 21 -6.85 7.74 0.79
N ASP A 22 -6.15 7.45 -0.31
CA ASP A 22 -6.72 7.09 -1.60
C ASP A 22 -6.58 5.57 -1.85
N PRO A 23 -7.56 4.75 -1.42
CA PRO A 23 -7.50 3.30 -1.53
C PRO A 23 -7.48 2.81 -2.99
N GLU A 24 -8.18 3.52 -3.89
CA GLU A 24 -8.32 3.12 -5.29
C GLU A 24 -6.96 3.16 -6.00
N ARG A 25 -6.22 4.28 -5.84
CA ARG A 25 -4.87 4.41 -6.37
C ARG A 25 -3.89 3.47 -5.67
N ALA A 26 -4.00 3.35 -4.35
CA ALA A 26 -3.12 2.46 -3.58
C ALA A 26 -3.26 1.00 -4.05
N LEU A 27 -4.48 0.52 -4.32
CA LEU A 27 -4.70 -0.81 -4.88
C LEU A 27 -4.07 -0.97 -6.27
N SER A 28 -4.24 0.02 -7.14
CA SER A 28 -3.70 -0.01 -8.49
C SER A 28 -2.17 -0.14 -8.48
N TYR A 29 -1.48 0.71 -7.71
CA TYR A 29 -0.01 0.66 -7.60
C TYR A 29 0.49 -0.61 -6.90
N ALA A 30 -0.23 -1.10 -5.88
CA ALA A 30 0.11 -2.35 -5.24
C ALA A 30 0.02 -3.53 -6.22
N GLN A 31 -1.01 -3.58 -7.07
CA GLN A 31 -1.12 -4.61 -8.12
C GLN A 31 -0.01 -4.51 -9.16
N GLU A 32 0.38 -3.29 -9.56
CA GLU A 32 1.52 -3.10 -10.47
C GLU A 32 2.83 -3.60 -9.86
N LEU A 33 3.06 -3.39 -8.55
CA LEU A 33 4.22 -3.92 -7.84
C LEU A 33 4.24 -5.45 -7.83
N LEU A 34 3.09 -6.09 -7.56
CA LEU A 34 2.98 -7.55 -7.63
C LEU A 34 3.25 -8.08 -9.03
N THR A 35 2.68 -7.43 -10.05
CA THR A 35 2.90 -7.78 -11.47
C THR A 35 4.37 -7.64 -11.84
N SER A 36 5.07 -6.69 -11.20
CA SER A 36 6.51 -6.50 -11.39
C SER A 36 7.38 -7.48 -10.59
N GLY A 37 6.76 -8.42 -9.86
CA GLY A 37 7.44 -9.49 -9.11
C GLY A 37 7.77 -9.16 -7.66
N LEU A 38 7.26 -8.05 -7.10
CA LEU A 38 7.42 -7.77 -5.68
C LEU A 38 6.53 -8.67 -4.84
N ASP A 39 7.04 -9.13 -3.69
CA ASP A 39 6.23 -9.88 -2.75
C ASP A 39 5.31 -8.94 -1.95
N VAL A 40 4.10 -9.42 -1.63
CA VAL A 40 3.14 -8.67 -0.80
C VAL A 40 3.77 -8.24 0.53
N ARG A 41 4.56 -9.12 1.16
CA ARG A 41 5.24 -8.77 2.42
C ARG A 41 6.22 -7.63 2.25
N GLN A 42 6.91 -7.57 1.11
CA GLN A 42 7.80 -6.45 0.80
C GLN A 42 7.01 -5.17 0.61
N ILE A 43 5.90 -5.20 -0.12
CA ILE A 43 5.04 -4.02 -0.30
C ILE A 43 4.56 -3.49 1.07
N VAL A 44 4.17 -4.39 1.98
CA VAL A 44 3.77 -4.00 3.33
C VAL A 44 4.91 -3.38 4.12
N SER A 45 6.04 -4.09 4.19
CA SER A 45 7.16 -3.67 5.04
C SER A 45 7.92 -2.47 4.49
N GLU A 46 8.01 -2.32 3.17
CA GLU A 46 8.78 -1.26 2.50
C GLU A 46 7.94 -0.03 2.17
N VAL A 47 6.62 -0.14 2.07
CA VAL A 47 5.76 0.97 1.62
C VAL A 47 4.65 1.28 2.61
N LEU A 48 3.78 0.32 2.91
CA LEU A 48 2.60 0.56 3.74
C LEU A 48 2.97 0.89 5.20
N ALA A 49 3.92 0.18 5.78
CA ALA A 49 4.40 0.42 7.15
C ALA A 49 5.05 1.80 7.31
N PRO A 50 6.00 2.23 6.45
CA PRO A 50 6.53 3.59 6.53
C PRO A 50 5.47 4.66 6.20
N ALA A 51 4.51 4.40 5.31
CA ALA A 51 3.42 5.35 5.01
C ALA A 51 2.56 5.63 6.24
N MET A 52 2.15 4.58 6.96
CA MET A 52 1.40 4.71 8.22
C MET A 52 2.19 5.45 9.30
N ARG A 53 3.50 5.17 9.41
CA ARG A 53 4.37 5.90 10.36
C ARG A 53 4.43 7.38 10.02
N ALA A 54 4.62 7.73 8.76
CA ALA A 54 4.67 9.12 8.32
C ALA A 54 3.33 9.84 8.54
N ALA A 55 2.19 9.20 8.25
CA ALA A 55 0.88 9.76 8.55
C ALA A 55 0.70 10.01 10.05
N GLY A 56 1.19 9.09 10.91
CA GLY A 56 1.22 9.26 12.36
C GLY A 56 2.11 10.43 12.82
N GLU A 57 3.31 10.55 12.26
CA GLU A 57 4.22 11.67 12.57
C GLU A 57 3.64 13.02 12.13
N MET A 58 2.99 13.09 10.96
CA MET A 58 2.31 14.30 10.48
C MET A 58 1.14 14.66 11.40
N TYR A 59 0.41 13.67 11.90
CA TYR A 59 -0.65 13.89 12.87
C TYR A 59 -0.10 14.42 14.20
N GLU A 60 0.98 13.85 14.71
CA GLU A 60 1.65 14.36 15.94
C GLU A 60 2.19 15.78 15.77
N LYS A 61 2.66 16.14 14.57
CA LYS A 61 3.11 17.50 14.23
C LYS A 61 1.97 18.49 14.03
N GLY A 62 0.72 18.03 13.97
CA GLY A 62 -0.44 18.85 13.66
C GLY A 62 -0.55 19.26 12.18
N GLU A 63 0.20 18.60 11.29
CA GLU A 63 0.12 18.77 9.83
C GLU A 63 -0.98 17.89 9.21
N TYR A 64 -1.33 16.76 9.85
CA TYR A 64 -2.43 15.87 9.46
C TYR A 64 -3.56 15.90 10.49
N PHE A 65 -4.81 15.80 10.04
CA PHE A 65 -5.96 15.67 10.95
C PHE A 65 -6.30 14.20 11.22
N ILE A 66 -7.11 13.97 12.26
CA ILE A 66 -7.68 12.65 12.57
C ILE A 66 -8.38 12.05 11.34
N ALA A 67 -9.06 12.88 10.54
CA ALA A 67 -9.74 12.41 9.33
C ALA A 67 -8.76 11.85 8.30
N ASP A 68 -7.65 12.54 8.03
CA ASP A 68 -6.61 12.09 7.09
C ASP A 68 -5.89 10.83 7.60
N LEU A 69 -5.65 10.74 8.92
CA LEU A 69 -5.08 9.55 9.54
C LEU A 69 -6.02 8.33 9.39
N ILE A 70 -7.32 8.53 9.61
CA ILE A 70 -8.33 7.47 9.42
C ILE A 70 -8.41 7.06 7.95
N ALA A 71 -8.43 8.03 7.03
CA ALA A 71 -8.44 7.76 5.59
C ALA A 71 -7.21 6.96 5.15
N SER A 72 -6.03 7.33 5.67
CA SER A 72 -4.79 6.58 5.44
C SER A 72 -4.88 5.14 5.96
N ALA A 73 -5.46 4.96 7.15
CA ALA A 73 -5.65 3.65 7.75
C ALA A 73 -6.64 2.79 6.96
N GLU A 74 -7.69 3.40 6.41
CA GLU A 74 -8.62 2.73 5.48
C GLU A 74 -7.93 2.31 4.19
N ALA A 75 -7.13 3.19 3.58
CA ALA A 75 -6.36 2.86 2.39
C ALA A 75 -5.41 1.69 2.64
N PHE A 76 -4.67 1.72 3.75
CA PHE A 76 -3.83 0.60 4.20
C PHE A 76 -4.65 -0.69 4.32
N LYS A 77 -5.80 -0.63 5.01
CA LYS A 77 -6.65 -1.79 5.26
C LYS A 77 -7.21 -2.36 3.97
N GLN A 78 -7.64 -1.53 3.02
CA GLN A 78 -8.14 -1.99 1.73
C GLN A 78 -7.06 -2.68 0.91
N VAL A 79 -5.85 -2.12 0.86
CA VAL A 79 -4.71 -2.79 0.21
C VAL A 79 -4.41 -4.11 0.91
N PHE A 80 -4.38 -4.14 2.23
CA PHE A 80 -4.18 -5.37 2.99
C PHE A 80 -5.27 -6.42 2.68
N ASP A 81 -6.54 -6.03 2.65
CA ASP A 81 -7.67 -6.93 2.40
C ASP A 81 -7.66 -7.48 0.96
N ASN A 82 -7.45 -6.62 -0.03
CA ASN A 82 -7.48 -7.00 -1.45
C ASN A 82 -6.19 -7.64 -1.94
N ILE A 83 -5.07 -7.45 -1.25
CA ILE A 83 -3.78 -8.01 -1.66
C ILE A 83 -3.40 -9.20 -0.78
N LEU A 84 -3.44 -9.10 0.56
CA LEU A 84 -3.06 -10.22 1.42
C LEU A 84 -4.12 -11.33 1.45
N LYS A 85 -5.42 -11.02 1.52
CA LYS A 85 -6.44 -12.09 1.59
C LYS A 85 -6.40 -13.00 0.37
N PRO A 86 -6.34 -12.53 -0.90
CA PRO A 86 -6.28 -13.45 -2.02
C PRO A 86 -4.95 -14.22 -2.05
N THR A 87 -3.83 -13.65 -1.62
CA THR A 87 -2.56 -14.41 -1.53
C THR A 87 -2.63 -15.54 -0.50
N LEU A 88 -3.33 -15.34 0.62
CA LEU A 88 -3.58 -16.36 1.65
C LEU A 88 -4.66 -17.37 1.22
N ALA A 89 -5.76 -16.91 0.63
CA ALA A 89 -6.85 -17.75 0.14
C ALA A 89 -6.41 -18.62 -1.05
N SER A 90 -5.58 -18.08 -1.94
CA SER A 90 -5.00 -18.83 -3.05
C SER A 90 -3.95 -19.86 -2.60
N SER A 91 -3.37 -19.69 -1.41
CA SER A 91 -2.49 -20.70 -0.78
C SER A 91 -3.23 -21.72 0.08
N ALA A 92 -4.55 -21.59 0.29
CA ALA A 92 -5.36 -22.53 1.08
C ALA A 92 -6.03 -23.63 0.25
N VAL A 93 -5.87 -23.64 -1.08
CA VAL A 93 -6.35 -24.73 -1.97
C VAL A 93 -5.18 -25.31 -2.77
N SER A 94 -4.17 -25.81 -2.07
CA SER A 94 -3.32 -26.88 -2.60
C SER A 94 -2.74 -27.69 -1.44
N LYS A 95 -3.58 -28.55 -0.87
CA LYS A 95 -3.34 -29.98 -0.61
C LYS A 95 -4.38 -30.52 0.38
N GLY A 96 -5.16 -31.49 -0.07
CA GLY A 96 -6.15 -32.24 0.71
C GLY A 96 -7.16 -32.88 -0.22
#